data_AF-A0A100WJU9-F1
#
_entry.id   AF-A0A100WJU9-F1
#
_cell.length_a   1.000
_cell.length_b   1.000
_cell.length_c   1.000
_cell.angle_alpha   90.00
_cell.angle_beta   90.00
_cell.angle_gamma   90.00
#
_symmetry.space_group_name_H-M   'P 1'
#
loop_
_entity.id
_entity.type
_entity.pdbx_description
1 polymer ?
#
loop_
_entity_poly.entity_id
_entity_poly.type
_entity_poly.pdbx_seq_one_letter_code
_entity_poly.pdbx_strand_id
1 'polypeptide(L)'
;MTTGAQSYVDAEYQGVELGVRHADLADCVALAAQWARAYRAAVPNDQRTDFDVAYPLIPHATTLEFVHAELARAISALTDATEVSVTRDAPRPAGPAAEVRILPHLDAVPYLMRMEPRSRYRVTHQDLWRSSLAHAKDYLSSVDEIDTRELDLKLSWYATVVQKLLDAAYTAVRDAYTDAVVATFCTVPDRVLPYTIASCLKDLTSQGFDDANCGPLLHRFADSFPNAVAECLTMPHKWQATQQNH
;
A
#
# COMPACT_ATOMS: atom_id res chain seq x y z
N MET A 1 -45.33 -11.29 3.93
CA MET A 1 -44.61 -12.44 3.34
C MET A 1 -43.79 -11.97 2.14
N THR A 2 -42.74 -11.19 2.38
CA THR A 2 -41.83 -10.62 1.36
C THR A 2 -40.36 -10.72 1.79
N THR A 3 -40.09 -11.36 2.92
CA THR A 3 -38.79 -11.33 3.64
C THR A 3 -37.71 -12.19 3.00
N GLY A 4 -38.05 -13.31 2.37
CA GLY A 4 -37.04 -14.23 1.80
C GLY A 4 -36.30 -13.70 0.57
N ALA A 5 -37.01 -13.05 -0.35
CA ALA A 5 -36.38 -12.49 -1.56
C ALA A 5 -35.51 -11.26 -1.26
N GLN A 6 -35.92 -10.44 -0.28
CA GLN A 6 -35.14 -9.28 0.17
C GLN A 6 -33.84 -9.74 0.86
N SER A 7 -33.91 -10.74 1.74
CA SER A 7 -32.74 -11.30 2.43
C SER A 7 -31.70 -11.86 1.47
N TYR A 8 -32.13 -12.59 0.43
CA TYR A 8 -31.24 -13.14 -0.58
C TYR A 8 -30.50 -12.06 -1.38
N VAL A 9 -31.21 -11.01 -1.82
CA VAL A 9 -30.61 -9.87 -2.54
C VAL A 9 -29.61 -9.13 -1.66
N ASP A 10 -29.90 -8.98 -0.36
CA ASP A 10 -29.00 -8.34 0.59
C ASP A 10 -27.74 -9.20 0.81
N ALA A 11 -27.86 -10.52 0.88
CA ALA A 11 -26.71 -11.44 1.00
C ALA A 11 -25.77 -11.36 -0.21
N GLU A 12 -26.33 -11.42 -1.43
CA GLU A 12 -25.57 -11.29 -2.67
C GLU A 12 -24.86 -9.93 -2.75
N TYR A 13 -25.56 -8.86 -2.37
CA TYR A 13 -24.99 -7.52 -2.35
C TYR A 13 -23.80 -7.42 -1.39
N GLN A 14 -23.92 -7.92 -0.14
CA GLN A 14 -22.82 -7.88 0.82
C GLN A 14 -21.62 -8.73 0.36
N GLY A 15 -21.87 -9.89 -0.24
CA GLY A 15 -20.83 -10.75 -0.80
C GLY A 15 -20.08 -10.08 -1.96
N VAL A 16 -20.81 -9.47 -2.89
CA VAL A 16 -20.23 -8.74 -4.03
C VAL A 16 -19.42 -7.54 -3.54
N GLU A 17 -19.96 -6.73 -2.63
CA GLU A 17 -19.26 -5.56 -2.11
C GLU A 17 -17.97 -5.96 -1.40
N LEU A 18 -17.99 -6.99 -0.55
CA LEU A 18 -16.77 -7.52 0.09
C LEU A 18 -15.74 -8.02 -0.94
N GLY A 19 -16.18 -8.70 -1.99
CA GLY A 19 -15.34 -9.17 -3.09
C GLY A 19 -14.70 -8.02 -3.88
N VAL A 20 -15.46 -6.96 -4.18
CA VAL A 20 -14.95 -5.75 -4.84
C VAL A 20 -13.90 -5.07 -3.98
N ARG A 21 -14.16 -4.86 -2.68
CA ARG A 21 -13.18 -4.24 -1.77
C ARG A 21 -11.92 -5.08 -1.60
N HIS A 22 -12.05 -6.41 -1.59
CA HIS A 22 -10.89 -7.32 -1.61
C HIS A 22 -10.07 -7.15 -2.89
N ALA A 23 -10.73 -7.17 -4.06
CA ALA A 23 -10.07 -7.07 -5.35
C ALA A 23 -9.33 -5.73 -5.51
N ASP A 24 -9.95 -4.61 -5.10
CA ASP A 24 -9.32 -3.28 -5.12
C ASP A 24 -7.99 -3.26 -4.34
N LEU A 25 -7.98 -3.88 -3.15
CA LEU A 25 -6.78 -3.97 -2.31
C LEU A 25 -5.74 -4.92 -2.92
N ALA A 26 -6.15 -6.09 -3.41
CA ALA A 26 -5.26 -7.05 -4.05
C ALA A 26 -4.60 -6.50 -5.31
N ASP A 27 -5.34 -5.75 -6.14
CA ASP A 27 -4.83 -5.08 -7.33
C ASP A 27 -3.83 -3.98 -6.94
N CYS A 28 -4.07 -3.23 -5.85
CA CYS A 28 -3.09 -2.27 -5.34
C CYS A 28 -1.78 -2.93 -4.88
N VAL A 29 -1.85 -4.09 -4.22
CA VAL A 29 -0.64 -4.86 -3.83
C VAL A 29 0.12 -5.32 -5.08
N ALA A 30 -0.57 -5.82 -6.10
CA ALA A 30 0.05 -6.25 -7.34
C ALA A 30 0.76 -5.09 -8.08
N LEU A 31 0.11 -3.93 -8.19
CA LEU A 31 0.71 -2.75 -8.82
C LEU A 31 1.94 -2.25 -8.04
N ALA A 32 1.89 -2.28 -6.71
CA ALA A 32 3.04 -1.93 -5.89
C ALA A 32 4.20 -2.92 -6.04
N ALA A 33 3.91 -4.21 -6.17
CA ALA A 33 4.92 -5.23 -6.47
C ALA A 33 5.61 -4.96 -7.80
N GLN A 34 4.83 -4.63 -8.84
CA GLN A 34 5.36 -4.29 -10.17
C GLN A 34 6.22 -3.04 -10.14
N TRP A 35 5.77 -2.00 -9.43
CA TRP A 35 6.56 -0.79 -9.23
C TRP A 35 7.90 -1.12 -8.54
N ALA A 36 7.88 -1.84 -7.42
CA ALA A 36 9.08 -2.22 -6.69
C ALA A 36 10.04 -3.04 -7.57
N ARG A 37 9.51 -3.95 -8.38
CA ARG A 37 10.33 -4.79 -9.28
C ARG A 37 10.93 -4.00 -10.45
N ALA A 38 10.19 -3.02 -10.96
CA ALA A 38 10.64 -2.16 -12.05
C ALA A 38 11.60 -1.07 -11.60
N TYR A 39 11.59 -0.72 -10.30
CA TYR A 39 12.39 0.36 -9.75
C TYR A 39 13.89 0.12 -9.93
N ARG A 40 14.56 1.14 -10.45
CA ARG A 40 16.00 1.17 -10.71
C ARG A 40 16.58 2.42 -10.09
N ALA A 41 17.67 2.27 -9.37
CA ALA A 41 18.45 3.38 -8.86
C ALA A 41 19.81 3.44 -9.56
N ALA A 42 20.23 4.64 -9.91
CA ALA A 42 21.59 4.90 -10.35
C ALA A 42 22.51 4.90 -9.10
N VAL A 43 23.53 4.05 -9.13
CA VAL A 43 24.56 4.02 -8.09
C VAL A 43 25.83 4.63 -8.69
N PRO A 44 26.37 5.70 -8.09
CA PRO A 44 27.63 6.26 -8.56
C PRO A 44 28.73 5.19 -8.44
N ASN A 45 29.46 4.91 -9.52
CA ASN A 45 30.66 4.09 -9.44
C ASN A 45 31.72 4.82 -8.59
N ASP A 46 32.76 4.13 -8.12
CA ASP A 46 33.81 4.63 -7.21
C ASP A 46 34.48 5.94 -7.69
N GLN A 47 34.42 6.20 -8.99
CA GLN A 47 34.99 7.41 -9.63
C GLN A 47 33.95 8.52 -9.91
N ARG A 48 32.65 8.28 -9.66
CA ARG A 48 31.51 9.17 -10.01
C ARG A 48 31.48 9.65 -11.46
N THR A 49 32.16 8.93 -12.36
CA THR A 49 32.24 9.21 -13.80
C THR A 49 31.24 8.40 -14.62
N ASP A 50 30.71 7.31 -14.04
CA ASP A 50 29.70 6.42 -14.62
C ASP A 50 28.72 5.93 -13.54
N PHE A 51 27.53 5.47 -13.93
CA PHE A 51 26.47 5.00 -13.01
C PHE A 51 26.13 3.53 -13.26
N ASP A 52 26.25 2.71 -12.22
CA ASP A 52 25.71 1.36 -12.22
C ASP A 52 24.20 1.38 -11.93
N VAL A 53 23.48 0.37 -12.42
CA VAL A 53 22.04 0.21 -12.18
C VAL A 53 21.82 -0.81 -11.07
N ALA A 54 21.28 -0.36 -9.94
CA ALA A 54 20.85 -1.23 -8.85
C ALA A 54 19.32 -1.39 -8.81
N TYR A 55 18.89 -2.51 -8.23
CA TYR A 55 17.48 -2.87 -8.04
C TYR A 55 17.16 -3.03 -6.55
N PRO A 56 17.22 -1.95 -5.75
CA PRO A 56 17.20 -2.01 -4.30
C PRO A 56 15.88 -2.56 -3.73
N LEU A 57 14.80 -2.55 -4.53
CA LEU A 57 13.45 -2.90 -4.06
C LEU A 57 13.03 -4.34 -4.40
N ILE A 58 13.90 -5.17 -4.99
CA ILE A 58 13.59 -6.59 -5.29
C ILE A 58 13.10 -7.38 -4.05
N PRO A 59 13.69 -7.23 -2.85
CA PRO A 59 13.21 -7.93 -1.66
C PRO A 59 11.77 -7.56 -1.29
N HIS A 60 11.42 -6.27 -1.43
CA HIS A 60 10.07 -5.77 -1.16
C HIS A 60 9.08 -6.24 -2.23
N ALA A 61 9.48 -6.23 -3.50
CA ALA A 61 8.67 -6.78 -4.59
C ALA A 61 8.32 -8.24 -4.35
N THR A 62 9.29 -9.06 -3.94
CA THR A 62 9.08 -10.48 -3.64
C THR A 62 8.09 -10.67 -2.50
N THR A 63 8.18 -9.85 -1.45
CA THR A 63 7.22 -9.86 -0.34
C THR A 63 5.80 -9.50 -0.81
N LEU A 64 5.66 -8.47 -1.65
CA LEU A 64 4.37 -8.03 -2.16
C LEU A 64 3.74 -9.05 -3.13
N GLU A 65 4.54 -9.70 -3.98
CA GLU A 65 4.11 -10.80 -4.84
C GLU A 65 3.57 -11.98 -4.02
N PHE A 66 4.27 -12.34 -2.94
CA PHE A 66 3.80 -13.35 -2.01
C PHE A 66 2.47 -12.95 -1.36
N VAL A 67 2.37 -11.73 -0.83
CA VAL A 67 1.13 -11.24 -0.22
C VAL A 67 -0.04 -11.25 -1.22
N HIS A 68 0.18 -10.82 -2.46
CA HIS A 68 -0.85 -10.86 -3.50
C HIS A 68 -1.37 -12.29 -3.76
N ALA A 69 -0.46 -13.27 -3.83
CA ALA A 69 -0.82 -14.67 -3.98
C ALA A 69 -1.63 -15.20 -2.78
N GLU A 70 -1.25 -14.83 -1.55
CA GLU A 70 -1.98 -15.23 -0.34
C GLU A 70 -3.36 -14.56 -0.24
N LEU A 71 -3.51 -13.32 -0.70
CA LEU A 71 -4.83 -12.67 -0.78
C LEU A 71 -5.78 -13.45 -1.71
N ALA A 72 -5.28 -13.86 -2.89
CA ALA A 72 -6.05 -14.68 -3.82
C ALA A 72 -6.44 -16.05 -3.22
N ARG A 73 -5.56 -16.67 -2.43
CA ARG A 73 -5.90 -17.89 -1.70
C ARG A 73 -6.95 -17.66 -0.62
N ALA A 74 -6.84 -16.56 0.13
CA ALA A 74 -7.78 -16.24 1.20
C ALA A 74 -9.22 -16.04 0.67
N ILE A 75 -9.39 -15.33 -0.46
CA ILE A 75 -10.72 -15.15 -1.05
C ILE A 75 -11.28 -16.43 -1.69
N SER A 76 -10.40 -17.28 -2.25
CA SER A 76 -10.80 -18.59 -2.80
C SER A 76 -11.29 -19.53 -1.68
N ALA A 77 -10.60 -19.53 -0.54
CA ALA A 77 -11.00 -20.30 0.64
C ALA A 77 -12.31 -19.81 1.28
N LEU A 78 -12.65 -18.52 1.14
CA LEU A 78 -13.93 -17.97 1.61
C LEU A 78 -15.11 -18.42 0.72
N THR A 79 -14.89 -18.66 -0.57
CA THR A 79 -15.94 -18.92 -1.56
C THR A 79 -16.17 -20.41 -1.85
N ASP A 80 -15.49 -21.32 -1.15
CA ASP A 80 -15.46 -22.78 -1.41
C ASP A 80 -15.17 -23.14 -2.87
N ALA A 81 -14.56 -22.22 -3.61
CA ALA A 81 -14.18 -22.43 -5.00
C ALA A 81 -12.97 -23.37 -5.05
N THR A 82 -13.23 -24.65 -5.33
CA THR A 82 -12.21 -25.51 -5.94
C THR A 82 -11.92 -24.94 -7.32
N GLU A 83 -10.80 -24.22 -7.42
CA GLU A 83 -10.21 -23.71 -8.66
C GLU A 83 -11.18 -22.99 -9.61
N VAL A 84 -11.67 -21.80 -9.24
CA VAL A 84 -11.90 -20.80 -10.27
C VAL A 84 -10.53 -20.28 -10.67
N SER A 85 -9.92 -20.93 -11.67
CA SER A 85 -8.84 -20.33 -12.45
C SER A 85 -9.39 -19.09 -13.14
N VAL A 86 -9.46 -17.98 -12.40
CA VAL A 86 -9.49 -16.66 -13.02
C VAL A 86 -8.10 -16.50 -13.60
N THR A 87 -7.91 -16.89 -14.86
CA THR A 87 -6.87 -16.30 -15.70
C THR A 87 -7.21 -14.82 -15.83
N ARG A 88 -6.92 -14.06 -14.78
CA ARG A 88 -6.81 -12.61 -14.83
C ARG A 88 -5.53 -12.40 -15.60
N ASP A 89 -5.62 -11.75 -16.76
CA ASP A 89 -4.43 -11.32 -17.49
C ASP A 89 -3.44 -10.75 -16.50
N ALA A 90 -2.23 -11.30 -16.48
CA ALA A 90 -1.14 -10.75 -15.68
C ALA A 90 -1.13 -9.24 -15.95
N PRO A 91 -1.13 -8.38 -14.90
CA PRO A 91 -1.24 -6.95 -15.12
C PRO A 91 -0.10 -6.57 -16.06
N ARG A 92 -0.48 -6.02 -17.23
CA ARG A 92 0.41 -5.82 -18.37
C ARG A 92 1.69 -5.17 -17.87
N PRO A 93 2.88 -5.73 -18.15
CA PRO A 93 4.11 -5.08 -17.73
C PRO A 93 4.06 -3.63 -18.19
N ALA A 94 4.31 -2.72 -17.26
CA ALA A 94 4.44 -1.30 -17.57
C ALA A 94 5.29 -1.19 -18.84
N GLY A 95 4.84 -0.35 -19.77
CA GLY A 95 5.43 -0.17 -21.09
C GLY A 95 6.94 0.17 -21.06
N PRO A 96 7.51 0.47 -22.23
CA PRO A 96 8.96 0.39 -22.49
C PRO A 96 9.78 0.96 -21.34
N ALA A 97 10.84 0.21 -20.96
CA ALA A 97 11.74 0.48 -19.84
C ALA A 97 11.81 1.98 -19.54
N ALA A 98 11.17 2.37 -18.43
CA ALA A 98 11.08 3.77 -18.06
C ALA A 98 12.49 4.37 -18.11
N GLU A 99 12.66 5.43 -18.90
CA GLU A 99 13.81 6.32 -18.78
C GLU A 99 14.09 6.55 -17.30
N VAL A 100 15.36 6.61 -16.92
CA VAL A 100 15.77 6.91 -15.54
C VAL A 100 15.14 8.25 -15.16
N ARG A 101 13.96 8.21 -14.53
CA ARG A 101 13.23 9.38 -14.09
C ARG A 101 13.92 9.90 -12.85
N ILE A 102 14.11 11.21 -12.79
CA ILE A 102 14.90 11.88 -11.76
C ILE A 102 14.20 11.85 -10.38
N LEU A 103 12.90 11.53 -10.29
CA LEU A 103 12.18 11.29 -9.02
C LEU A 103 11.19 10.10 -9.11
N PRO A 104 11.66 8.85 -9.15
CA PRO A 104 10.80 7.66 -9.25
C PRO A 104 10.17 7.25 -7.91
N HIS A 105 10.50 7.93 -6.80
CA HIS A 105 9.94 7.66 -5.48
C HIS A 105 8.51 8.21 -5.31
N LEU A 106 8.17 9.32 -5.98
CA LEU A 106 6.81 9.87 -5.94
C LEU A 106 5.77 8.93 -6.56
N ASP A 107 6.20 8.06 -7.49
CA ASP A 107 5.35 7.05 -8.12
C ASP A 107 4.81 6.03 -7.11
N ALA A 108 5.42 5.91 -5.91
CA ALA A 108 4.94 5.03 -4.85
C ALA A 108 3.91 5.65 -3.89
N VAL A 109 3.77 6.97 -3.87
CA VAL A 109 2.84 7.66 -2.96
C VAL A 109 1.39 7.21 -3.15
N PRO A 110 0.87 6.99 -4.38
CA PRO A 110 -0.47 6.45 -4.57
C PRO A 110 -0.66 5.07 -3.91
N TYR A 111 0.36 4.20 -3.93
CA TYR A 111 0.28 2.87 -3.32
C TYR A 111 0.26 2.97 -1.80
N LEU A 112 1.11 3.83 -1.22
CA LEU A 112 1.09 4.10 0.22
C LEU A 112 -0.28 4.62 0.67
N MET A 113 -0.86 5.58 -0.08
CA MET A 113 -2.17 6.13 0.26
C MET A 113 -3.30 5.11 0.21
N ARG A 114 -3.27 4.22 -0.79
CA ARG A 114 -4.32 3.21 -0.98
C ARG A 114 -4.20 2.05 0.00
N MET A 115 -2.97 1.68 0.40
CA MET A 115 -2.72 0.62 1.38
C MET A 115 -2.68 1.11 2.83
N GLU A 116 -2.78 2.41 3.09
CA GLU A 116 -2.82 2.95 4.44
C GLU A 116 -3.90 2.25 5.29
N PRO A 117 -3.56 1.65 6.45
CA PRO A 117 -4.52 0.89 7.24
C PRO A 117 -5.65 1.74 7.82
N ARG A 118 -5.33 2.97 8.21
CA ARG A 118 -6.22 3.99 8.77
C ARG A 118 -5.65 5.37 8.51
N SER A 119 -6.52 6.32 8.21
CA SER A 119 -6.14 7.73 8.10
C SER A 119 -7.02 8.59 9.00
N ARG A 120 -6.46 9.68 9.52
CA ARG A 120 -7.23 10.68 10.27
C ARG A 120 -8.03 11.63 9.36
N TYR A 121 -7.66 11.71 8.08
CA TYR A 121 -8.15 12.73 7.17
C TYR A 121 -9.08 12.19 6.08
N ARG A 122 -9.08 10.87 5.85
CA ARG A 122 -9.88 10.22 4.80
C ARG A 122 -10.30 8.82 5.18
N VAL A 123 -11.35 8.33 4.52
CA VAL A 123 -11.72 6.91 4.56
C VAL A 123 -10.73 6.14 3.68
N THR A 124 -10.06 5.14 4.25
CA THR A 124 -9.09 4.31 3.52
C THR A 124 -9.77 3.14 2.81
N HIS A 125 -9.09 2.51 1.84
CA HIS A 125 -9.60 1.27 1.22
C HIS A 125 -9.72 0.13 2.24
N GLN A 126 -8.82 0.09 3.24
CA GLN A 126 -8.93 -0.86 4.35
C GLN A 126 -10.13 -0.56 5.27
N ASP A 127 -10.49 0.72 5.48
CA ASP A 127 -11.73 1.08 6.19
C ASP A 127 -12.96 0.60 5.44
N LEU A 128 -13.02 0.80 4.11
CA LEU A 128 -14.11 0.32 3.27
C LEU A 128 -14.24 -1.21 3.33
N TRP A 129 -13.12 -1.93 3.16
CA TRP A 129 -13.10 -3.39 3.28
C TRP A 129 -13.56 -3.86 4.66
N ARG A 130 -13.10 -3.23 5.76
CA ARG A 130 -13.57 -3.53 7.11
C ARG A 130 -15.05 -3.24 7.30
N SER A 131 -15.58 -2.18 6.69
CA SER A 131 -17.02 -1.87 6.72
C SER A 131 -17.83 -2.94 6.00
N SER A 132 -17.44 -3.33 4.79
CA SER A 132 -18.11 -4.41 4.04
C SER A 132 -18.06 -5.74 4.78
N LEU A 133 -16.93 -6.03 5.43
CA LEU A 133 -16.79 -7.20 6.29
C LEU A 133 -17.74 -7.16 7.50
N ALA A 134 -17.88 -6.00 8.16
CA ALA A 134 -18.79 -5.82 9.27
C ALA A 134 -20.25 -6.03 8.83
N HIS A 135 -20.65 -5.44 7.69
CA HIS A 135 -21.99 -5.64 7.14
C HIS A 135 -22.27 -7.11 6.78
N ALA A 136 -21.29 -7.82 6.21
CA ALA A 136 -21.41 -9.26 5.95
C ALA A 136 -21.61 -10.07 7.24
N LYS A 137 -20.86 -9.74 8.32
CA LYS A 137 -21.01 -10.39 9.64
C LYS A 137 -22.35 -10.09 10.31
N ASP A 138 -22.80 -8.84 10.26
CA ASP A 138 -24.08 -8.42 10.81
C ASP A 138 -25.23 -9.14 10.09
N TYR A 139 -25.14 -9.27 8.77
CA TYR A 139 -26.10 -10.03 7.98
C TYR A 139 -26.14 -11.51 8.41
N LEU A 140 -24.99 -12.19 8.48
CA LEU A 140 -24.93 -13.60 8.92
C LEU A 140 -25.47 -13.80 10.34
N SER A 141 -25.28 -12.82 11.23
CA SER A 141 -25.81 -12.86 12.61
C SER A 141 -27.32 -12.65 12.67
N SER A 142 -27.93 -12.08 11.62
CA SER A 142 -29.38 -11.83 11.53
C SER A 142 -30.17 -13.00 10.95
N VAL A 143 -29.48 -13.99 10.37
CA VAL A 143 -30.07 -15.17 9.70
C VAL A 143 -29.82 -16.42 10.56
N ASP A 144 -30.89 -17.09 10.98
CA ASP A 144 -30.84 -18.26 11.87
C ASP A 144 -30.90 -19.57 11.07
N GLU A 145 -29.85 -19.87 10.30
CA GLU A 145 -29.73 -21.08 9.47
C GLU A 145 -28.43 -21.85 9.80
N ILE A 146 -28.45 -23.19 9.72
CA ILE A 146 -27.32 -24.05 10.16
C ILE A 146 -26.01 -23.74 9.39
N ASP A 147 -26.12 -23.36 8.12
CA ASP A 147 -24.98 -23.02 7.26
C ASP A 147 -24.33 -21.66 7.62
N THR A 148 -24.98 -20.82 8.43
CA THR A 148 -24.42 -19.50 8.83
C THR A 148 -23.27 -19.63 9.81
N ARG A 149 -23.23 -20.70 10.62
CA ARG A 149 -22.15 -20.90 11.60
C ARG A 149 -20.82 -21.28 10.95
N GLU A 150 -20.84 -22.13 9.93
CA GLU A 150 -19.62 -22.47 9.18
C GLU A 150 -19.12 -21.27 8.39
N LEU A 151 -20.05 -20.54 7.75
CA LEU A 151 -19.72 -19.35 6.99
C LEU A 151 -19.19 -18.21 7.88
N ASP A 152 -19.70 -18.04 9.11
CA ASP A 152 -19.15 -17.09 10.08
C ASP A 152 -17.71 -17.44 10.49
N LEU A 153 -17.41 -18.73 10.69
CA LEU A 153 -16.05 -19.20 10.96
C LEU A 153 -15.11 -18.91 9.78
N LYS A 154 -15.55 -19.21 8.55
CA LYS A 154 -14.79 -18.91 7.32
C LYS A 154 -14.55 -17.40 7.16
N LEU A 155 -15.58 -16.58 7.37
CA LEU A 155 -15.49 -15.12 7.26
C LEU A 155 -14.58 -14.53 8.34
N SER A 156 -14.60 -15.07 9.56
CA SER A 156 -13.72 -14.66 10.65
C SER A 156 -12.26 -15.07 10.43
N TRP A 157 -12.02 -16.26 9.89
CA TRP A 157 -10.68 -16.68 9.46
C TRP A 157 -10.16 -15.78 8.33
N TYR A 158 -10.98 -15.57 7.29
CA TYR A 158 -10.66 -14.69 6.16
C TYR A 158 -10.29 -13.28 6.63
N ALA A 159 -11.10 -12.67 7.50
CA ALA A 159 -10.84 -11.36 8.07
C ALA A 159 -9.47 -11.27 8.75
N THR A 160 -9.14 -12.28 9.55
CA THR A 160 -7.88 -12.33 10.30
C THR A 160 -6.68 -12.46 9.38
N VAL A 161 -6.79 -13.34 8.37
CA VAL A 161 -5.71 -13.59 7.41
C VAL A 161 -5.50 -12.37 6.53
N VAL A 162 -6.56 -11.82 5.94
CA VAL A 162 -6.47 -10.67 5.03
C VAL A 162 -5.95 -9.43 5.76
N GLN A 163 -6.40 -9.13 6.98
CA GLN A 163 -5.86 -7.97 7.72
C GLN A 163 -4.34 -8.10 7.94
N LYS A 164 -3.85 -9.28 8.35
CA LYS A 164 -2.40 -9.53 8.52
C LYS A 164 -1.62 -9.34 7.22
N LEU A 165 -2.18 -9.83 6.10
CA LEU A 165 -1.58 -9.68 4.78
C LEU A 165 -1.53 -8.21 4.34
N LEU A 166 -2.60 -7.45 4.57
CA LEU A 166 -2.65 -6.02 4.24
C LEU A 166 -1.69 -5.19 5.11
N ASP A 167 -1.55 -5.51 6.39
CA ASP A 167 -0.57 -4.87 7.28
C ASP A 167 0.87 -5.15 6.81
N ALA A 168 1.14 -6.39 6.39
CA ALA A 168 2.43 -6.77 5.81
C ALA A 168 2.71 -6.05 4.48
N ALA A 169 1.71 -5.97 3.59
CA ALA A 169 1.81 -5.22 2.34
C ALA A 169 2.10 -3.74 2.59
N TYR A 170 1.37 -3.10 3.51
CA TYR A 170 1.58 -1.69 3.84
C TYR A 170 3.00 -1.44 4.35
N THR A 171 3.48 -2.30 5.25
CA THR A 171 4.85 -2.23 5.76
C THR A 171 5.87 -2.37 4.64
N ALA A 172 5.71 -3.37 3.76
CA ALA A 172 6.62 -3.59 2.64
C ALA A 172 6.63 -2.40 1.66
N VAL A 173 5.49 -1.79 1.34
CA VAL A 173 5.45 -0.61 0.46
C VAL A 173 6.05 0.62 1.12
N ARG A 174 5.81 0.85 2.41
CA ARG A 174 6.43 1.95 3.16
C ARG A 174 7.95 1.82 3.19
N ASP A 175 8.43 0.62 3.46
CA ASP A 175 9.86 0.36 3.51
C ASP A 175 10.49 0.46 2.11
N ALA A 176 9.82 -0.06 1.07
CA ALA A 176 10.24 0.10 -0.32
C ALA A 176 10.29 1.57 -0.76
N TYR A 177 9.28 2.37 -0.41
CA TYR A 177 9.28 3.81 -0.67
C TYR A 177 10.48 4.47 0.00
N THR A 178 10.76 4.10 1.25
CA THR A 178 11.88 4.69 1.98
C THR A 178 13.21 4.37 1.31
N ASP A 179 13.42 3.11 0.95
CA ASP A 179 14.65 2.67 0.29
C ASP A 179 14.78 3.30 -1.12
N ALA A 180 13.66 3.54 -1.80
CA ALA A 180 13.63 4.28 -3.07
C ALA A 180 14.09 5.73 -2.89
N VAL A 181 13.54 6.42 -1.88
CA VAL A 181 13.93 7.80 -1.55
C VAL A 181 15.41 7.86 -1.17
N VAL A 182 15.87 6.98 -0.27
CA VAL A 182 17.28 6.93 0.15
C VAL A 182 18.20 6.71 -1.04
N ALA A 183 17.89 5.74 -1.90
CA ALA A 183 18.67 5.48 -3.10
C ALA A 183 18.71 6.69 -4.06
N THR A 184 17.60 7.45 -4.16
CA THR A 184 17.57 8.70 -4.93
C THR A 184 18.45 9.77 -4.27
N PHE A 185 18.35 9.93 -2.95
CA PHE A 185 19.04 10.96 -2.19
C PHE A 185 20.55 10.74 -2.14
N CYS A 186 21.04 9.50 -2.24
CA CYS A 186 22.47 9.20 -2.38
C CYS A 186 23.12 9.88 -3.61
N THR A 187 22.34 10.25 -4.62
CA THR A 187 22.83 10.98 -5.81
C THR A 187 22.77 12.50 -5.67
N VAL A 188 22.14 13.01 -4.61
CA VAL A 188 21.93 14.43 -4.36
C VAL A 188 23.14 15.01 -3.62
N PRO A 189 23.66 16.19 -4.00
CA PRO A 189 24.76 16.82 -3.27
C PRO A 189 24.38 17.15 -1.82
N ASP A 190 25.26 16.81 -0.86
CA ASP A 190 25.04 16.98 0.58
C ASP A 190 24.52 18.37 0.96
N ARG A 191 25.04 19.42 0.31
CA ARG A 191 24.66 20.83 0.56
C ARG A 191 23.18 21.15 0.31
N VAL A 192 22.50 20.41 -0.56
CA VAL A 192 21.07 20.62 -0.86
C VAL A 192 20.19 19.55 -0.25
N LEU A 193 20.79 18.47 0.26
CA LEU A 193 20.07 17.31 0.80
C LEU A 193 19.09 17.67 1.93
N PRO A 194 19.40 18.55 2.90
CA PRO A 194 18.41 18.99 3.90
C PRO A 194 17.14 19.57 3.25
N TYR A 195 17.28 20.40 2.21
CA TYR A 195 16.14 20.99 1.50
C TYR A 195 15.41 19.99 0.61
N THR A 196 16.10 19.00 0.07
CA THR A 196 15.48 17.91 -0.69
C THR A 196 14.66 17.02 0.22
N ILE A 197 15.18 16.67 1.41
CA ILE A 197 14.41 16.00 2.45
C ILE A 197 13.20 16.88 2.75
N ALA A 198 13.38 18.19 3.04
CA ALA A 198 12.34 19.21 3.29
C ALA A 198 11.20 19.22 2.25
N SER A 199 11.55 19.14 0.97
CA SER A 199 10.57 19.09 -0.11
C SER A 199 9.81 17.77 -0.13
N CYS A 200 10.51 16.64 0.06
CA CYS A 200 9.92 15.30 0.01
C CYS A 200 8.82 15.11 1.05
N LEU A 201 9.04 15.44 2.34
CA LEU A 201 7.93 15.31 3.29
C LEU A 201 6.87 16.40 3.12
N LYS A 202 7.19 17.56 2.53
CA LYS A 202 6.15 18.53 2.16
C LYS A 202 5.22 17.98 1.08
N ASP A 203 5.78 17.26 0.10
CA ASP A 203 4.99 16.60 -0.93
C ASP A 203 4.12 15.49 -0.30
N LEU A 204 4.68 14.69 0.62
CA LEU A 204 3.90 13.68 1.36
C LEU A 204 2.78 14.32 2.21
N THR A 205 3.06 15.37 2.96
CA THR A 205 2.04 16.04 3.79
C THR A 205 0.95 16.68 2.93
N SER A 206 1.30 17.21 1.75
CA SER A 206 0.30 17.71 0.78
C SER A 206 -0.64 16.62 0.26
N GLN A 207 -0.20 15.36 0.26
CA GLN A 207 -0.99 14.19 -0.08
C GLN A 207 -1.73 13.58 1.13
N GLY A 208 -1.69 14.25 2.28
CA GLY A 208 -2.43 13.85 3.48
C GLY A 208 -1.70 12.87 4.39
N PHE A 209 -0.37 12.69 4.24
CA PHE A 209 0.44 12.00 5.22
C PHE A 209 0.62 12.87 6.46
N ASP A 210 0.38 12.29 7.64
CA ASP A 210 0.58 12.96 8.92
C ASP A 210 1.97 12.66 9.52
N ASP A 211 2.21 13.21 10.71
CA ASP A 211 3.44 12.97 11.47
C ASP A 211 3.65 11.48 11.79
N ALA A 212 2.58 10.71 11.95
CA ALA A 212 2.68 9.28 12.26
C ALA A 212 3.23 8.49 11.06
N ASN A 213 2.92 8.91 9.84
CA ASN A 213 3.50 8.32 8.64
C ASN A 213 4.88 8.92 8.28
N CYS A 214 5.09 10.22 8.53
CA CYS A 214 6.38 10.88 8.23
C CYS A 214 7.49 10.54 9.23
N GLY A 215 7.15 10.25 10.49
CA GLY A 215 8.11 9.93 11.55
C GLY A 215 9.00 8.71 11.24
N PRO A 216 8.43 7.54 10.88
CA PRO A 216 9.22 6.37 10.49
C PRO A 216 10.12 6.63 9.27
N LEU A 217 9.64 7.41 8.30
CA LEU A 217 10.44 7.80 7.13
C LEU A 217 11.64 8.66 7.53
N LEU A 218 11.40 9.67 8.37
CA LEU A 218 12.45 10.53 8.92
C LEU A 218 13.51 9.75 9.71
N HIS A 219 13.08 8.77 10.50
CA HIS A 219 14.01 7.95 11.27
C HIS A 219 14.96 7.17 10.35
N ARG A 220 14.41 6.53 9.32
CA ARG A 220 15.20 5.77 8.34
C ARG A 220 16.04 6.66 7.42
N PHE A 221 15.58 7.88 7.13
CA PHE A 221 16.44 8.89 6.50
C PHE A 221 17.60 9.29 7.41
N ALA A 222 17.39 9.36 8.73
CA ALA A 222 18.45 9.70 9.69
C ALA A 222 19.52 8.59 9.79
N ASP A 223 19.15 7.33 9.56
CA ASP A 223 20.11 6.22 9.49
C ASP A 223 21.12 6.40 8.33
N SER A 224 20.68 6.98 7.21
CA SER A 224 21.52 7.21 6.03
C SER A 224 22.14 8.61 5.98
N PHE A 225 21.41 9.62 6.44
CA PHE A 225 21.73 11.04 6.30
C PHE A 225 21.51 11.82 7.61
N PRO A 226 22.19 11.45 8.72
CA PRO A 226 21.89 11.97 10.05
C PRO A 226 22.03 13.50 10.14
N ASN A 227 23.08 14.06 9.55
CA ASN A 227 23.34 15.51 9.55
C ASN A 227 22.28 16.27 8.73
N ALA A 228 21.89 15.74 7.57
CA ALA A 228 20.92 16.40 6.72
C ALA A 228 19.51 16.39 7.33
N VAL A 229 19.15 15.29 8.01
CA VAL A 229 17.90 15.23 8.79
C VAL A 229 17.94 16.21 9.96
N ALA A 230 19.04 16.29 10.70
CA ALA A 230 19.17 17.23 11.82
C ALA A 230 19.01 18.69 11.36
N GLU A 231 19.64 19.07 10.25
CA GLU A 231 19.50 20.40 9.65
C GLU A 231 18.09 20.64 9.09
N CYS A 232 17.49 19.64 8.45
CA CYS A 232 16.12 19.74 7.96
C CYS A 232 15.10 19.98 9.10
N LEU A 233 15.33 19.38 10.28
CA LEU A 233 14.45 19.54 11.44
C LEU A 233 14.52 20.92 12.10
N THR A 234 15.59 21.69 11.86
CA THR A 234 15.73 23.06 12.38
C THR A 234 15.19 24.12 11.42
N MET A 235 14.74 23.74 10.22
CA MET A 235 14.20 24.67 9.24
C MET A 235 12.87 25.29 9.69
N PRO A 236 12.68 26.62 9.51
CA PRO A 236 11.53 27.37 10.03
C PRO A 236 10.18 27.00 9.40
N HIS A 237 10.19 26.24 8.29
CA HIS A 237 8.98 25.83 7.56
C HIS A 237 8.74 24.33 7.59
N LYS A 238 9.35 23.63 8.57
CA LYS A 238 9.37 22.18 8.76
C LYS A 238 8.77 21.43 7.57
N TRP A 239 7.45 21.30 7.46
CA TRP A 239 6.79 20.51 6.40
C TRP A 239 5.37 20.97 6.08
N GLN A 240 4.99 22.18 6.51
CA GLN A 240 3.60 22.59 6.51
C GLN A 240 3.14 22.95 5.10
N ALA A 241 2.23 22.14 4.55
CA ALA A 241 1.27 22.65 3.58
C ALA A 241 0.52 23.79 4.28
N THR A 242 0.58 24.99 3.72
CA THR A 242 -0.17 26.14 4.22
C THR A 242 -1.64 25.70 4.24
N GLN A 243 -2.24 25.56 5.42
CA GLN A 243 -3.69 25.38 5.51
C GLN A 243 -4.31 26.64 4.92
N GLN A 244 -4.73 26.57 3.65
CA GLN A 244 -5.67 27.53 3.12
C GLN A 244 -7.01 27.18 3.74
N ASN A 245 -7.34 27.90 4.81
CA ASN A 245 -8.69 27.97 5.33
C ASN A 245 -9.63 28.38 4.18
N HIS A 246 -10.52 27.48 3.78
CA HIS A 246 -11.73 27.81 3.03
C HIS A 246 -12.92 27.16 3.70
#